data_AF-A0A0G1M6D1-F1
#
_entry.id   AF-A0A0G1M6D1-F1
#
_cell.length_a   1.000
_cell.length_b   1.000
_cell.length_c   1.000
_cell.angle_alpha   90.00
_cell.angle_beta   90.00
_cell.angle_gamma   90.00
#
_symmetry.space_group_name_H-M   'P 1'
#
loop_
_entity.id
_entity.type
_entity.pdbx_description
1 polymer ?
#
loop_
_entity_poly.entity_id
_entity_poly.type
_entity_poly.pdbx_seq_one_letter_code
_entity_poly.pdbx_strand_id
1 'polypeptide(L)'
;MLSLFSLLAQDIKLKPGGDFAPLEGLTIGGIVAGLIRLILVVAALVFFFILVIGGIRWIASGGDKAQTEAARNQITAALVGLVIVFAAWAILVSMDTSDVAKLSDLETVFGNVIEVVLALAGIVLFIMLLSGGFKYITAGGDPKGVEGAKKTLTYAIGGMVLLAMAFLILRFIQEFTGVDVTKFRIFQEN
;
A
#
# COMPACT_ATOMS: atom_id res chain seq x y z
N MET A 1 52.71 27.17 32.83
CA MET A 1 51.55 27.87 33.43
C MET A 1 50.47 28.25 32.41
N LEU A 2 50.80 28.49 31.13
CA LEU A 2 49.82 28.88 30.09
C LEU A 2 49.04 27.72 29.45
N SER A 3 49.51 26.47 29.55
CA SER A 3 48.81 25.29 28.99
C SER A 3 47.61 24.84 29.82
N LEU A 4 47.57 25.19 31.11
CA LEU A 4 46.46 24.82 32.02
C LEU A 4 45.18 25.62 31.71
N PHE A 5 45.29 26.86 31.25
CA PHE A 5 44.13 27.67 30.85
C PHE A 5 43.50 27.22 29.52
N SER A 6 44.27 26.59 28.63
CA SER A 6 43.75 26.04 27.36
C SER A 6 42.79 24.86 27.56
N LEU A 7 42.87 24.16 28.69
CA LEU A 7 41.98 23.05 29.04
C LEU A 7 40.61 23.54 29.54
N LEU A 8 40.52 24.76 30.09
CA LEU A 8 39.25 25.36 30.50
C LEU A 8 38.51 26.06 29.35
N ALA A 9 39.21 26.37 28.26
CA ALA A 9 38.65 27.05 27.08
C ALA A 9 38.17 26.08 25.99
N GLN A 10 38.32 24.78 26.18
CA GLN A 10 37.82 23.79 25.24
C GLN A 10 36.36 23.55 25.55
N ASP A 11 35.47 24.12 24.73
CA ASP A 11 34.05 23.76 24.73
C ASP A 11 33.95 22.24 24.66
N ILE A 12 33.56 21.61 25.76
CA ILE A 12 33.30 20.18 25.80
C ILE A 12 32.02 19.98 24.98
N LYS A 13 32.17 19.84 23.66
CA LYS A 13 31.11 19.39 22.76
C LYS A 13 30.79 17.95 23.10
N LEU A 14 29.89 17.77 24.07
CA LEU A 14 29.23 16.51 24.39
C LEU A 14 28.26 16.15 23.26
N LYS A 15 28.80 15.87 22.06
CA LYS A 15 28.07 15.16 21.03
C LYS A 15 28.26 13.67 21.30
N PRO A 16 27.19 12.88 21.42
CA PRO A 16 27.34 11.44 21.59
C PRO A 16 28.06 10.88 20.34
N GLY A 17 29.26 10.35 20.52
CA GLY A 17 30.03 9.68 19.47
C GLY A 17 29.82 8.17 19.48
N GLY A 18 30.11 7.50 18.36
CA GLY A 18 29.99 6.04 18.24
C GLY A 18 28.53 5.59 18.09
N ASP A 19 28.17 4.49 18.74
CA ASP A 19 26.84 3.85 18.66
C ASP A 19 25.67 4.74 19.15
N PHE A 20 26.01 5.85 19.81
CA PHE A 20 25.05 6.82 20.36
C PHE A 20 24.88 8.08 19.50
N ALA A 21 25.63 8.23 18.40
CA ALA A 21 25.42 9.31 17.42
C ALA A 21 23.98 9.42 16.88
N PRO A 22 23.21 8.31 16.71
CA PRO A 22 21.79 8.39 16.32
C PRO A 22 20.89 9.11 17.33
N LEU A 23 21.32 9.25 18.59
CA LEU A 23 20.56 9.92 19.64
C LEU A 23 20.60 11.45 19.53
N GLU A 24 21.56 12.03 18.77
CA GLU A 24 21.62 13.47 18.53
C GLU A 24 20.42 13.98 17.70
N GLY A 25 19.79 13.09 16.93
CA GLY A 25 18.61 13.37 16.09
C GLY A 25 17.26 13.01 16.72
N LEU A 26 17.22 12.68 18.03
CA LEU A 26 16.00 12.24 18.72
C LEU A 26 15.06 13.42 18.98
N THR A 27 14.43 13.92 17.92
CA THR A 27 13.35 14.91 18.00
C THR A 27 12.03 14.21 18.32
N ILE A 28 11.03 14.97 18.81
CA ILE A 28 9.66 14.44 18.98
C ILE A 28 9.17 13.82 17.66
N GLY A 29 9.49 14.45 16.52
CA GLY A 29 9.22 13.90 15.18
C GLY A 29 9.94 12.57 14.92
N GLY A 30 11.21 12.44 15.30
CA GLY A 30 11.98 11.20 15.17
C GLY A 30 11.43 10.05 16.03
N ILE A 31 11.00 10.34 17.26
CA ILE A 31 10.38 9.35 18.16
C ILE A 31 9.04 8.89 17.57
N VAL A 32 8.19 9.84 17.14
CA VAL A 32 6.89 9.54 16.52
C VAL A 32 7.08 8.73 15.24
N ALA A 33 8.01 9.13 14.36
CA ALA A 33 8.33 8.39 13.14
C ALA A 33 8.88 6.97 13.43
N GLY A 34 9.69 6.82 14.47
CA GLY A 34 10.17 5.53 14.94
C GLY A 34 9.04 4.62 15.43
N LEU A 35 8.13 5.16 16.23
CA LEU A 35 6.95 4.44 16.72
C LEU A 35 6.02 4.03 15.59
N ILE A 36 5.77 4.91 14.62
CA ILE A 36 5.00 4.60 13.41
C ILE A 36 5.64 3.43 12.67
N ARG A 37 6.94 3.49 12.37
CA ARG A 37 7.65 2.39 11.69
C ARG A 37 7.53 1.07 12.46
N LEU A 38 7.65 1.11 13.78
CA LEU A 38 7.49 -0.07 14.63
C LEU A 38 6.06 -0.64 14.57
N ILE A 39 5.04 0.22 14.67
CA ILE A 39 3.63 -0.18 14.56
C ILE A 39 3.34 -0.76 13.18
N LEU A 40 3.90 -0.21 12.10
CA LEU A 40 3.72 -0.73 10.75
C LEU A 40 4.30 -2.13 10.57
N VAL A 41 5.49 -2.39 11.13
CA VAL A 41 6.10 -3.72 11.11
C VAL A 41 5.23 -4.71 11.90
N VAL A 42 4.77 -4.31 13.08
CA VAL A 42 3.87 -5.14 13.90
C VAL A 42 2.54 -5.40 13.16
N ALA A 43 1.95 -4.38 12.54
CA ALA A 43 0.73 -4.50 11.76
C ALA A 43 0.95 -5.47 10.59
N ALA A 44 2.02 -5.30 9.81
CA ALA A 44 2.35 -6.19 8.70
C ALA A 44 2.46 -7.65 9.14
N LEU A 45 3.10 -7.92 10.29
CA LEU A 45 3.18 -9.27 10.86
C LEU A 45 1.80 -9.81 11.27
N VAL A 46 0.99 -8.99 11.95
CA VAL A 46 -0.38 -9.39 12.35
C VAL A 46 -1.23 -9.72 11.13
N PHE A 47 -1.24 -8.85 10.11
CA PHE A 47 -1.97 -9.09 8.87
C PHE A 47 -1.47 -10.32 8.13
N PHE A 48 -0.15 -10.56 8.13
CA PHE A 48 0.44 -11.78 7.55
C PHE A 48 -0.12 -13.04 8.22
N PHE A 49 -0.13 -13.12 9.55
CA PHE A 49 -0.69 -14.28 10.25
C PHE A 49 -2.20 -14.43 10.03
N ILE A 50 -2.96 -13.33 10.00
CA ILE A 50 -4.40 -13.38 9.70
C ILE A 50 -4.65 -13.90 8.28
N LEU A 51 -3.84 -13.50 7.30
CA LEU A 51 -3.92 -14.01 5.93
C LEU A 51 -3.59 -15.50 5.85
N VAL A 52 -2.54 -15.94 6.54
CA VAL A 52 -2.15 -17.36 6.60
C VAL A 52 -3.27 -18.18 7.22
N ILE A 53 -3.82 -17.77 8.37
CA ILE A 53 -4.92 -18.46 9.04
C ILE A 53 -6.18 -18.46 8.16
N GLY A 54 -6.51 -17.33 7.54
CA GLY A 54 -7.64 -17.23 6.61
C GLY A 54 -7.48 -18.16 5.41
N GLY A 55 -6.27 -18.23 4.83
CA GLY A 55 -5.93 -19.11 3.72
C GLY A 55 -6.02 -20.60 4.09
N ILE A 56 -5.46 -21.00 5.23
CA ILE A 56 -5.57 -22.37 5.74
C ILE A 56 -7.03 -22.74 5.97
N ARG A 57 -7.81 -21.84 6.59
CA ARG A 57 -9.25 -22.06 6.82
C ARG A 57 -10.04 -22.18 5.53
N TRP A 58 -9.67 -21.42 4.49
CA TRP A 58 -10.31 -21.53 3.19
C TRP A 58 -10.04 -22.89 2.54
N ILE A 59 -8.80 -23.40 2.61
CA ILE A 59 -8.45 -24.73 2.10
C ILE A 59 -9.14 -25.83 2.93
N ALA A 60 -9.15 -25.68 4.25
CA ALA A 60 -9.75 -26.66 5.17
C ALA A 60 -11.28 -26.66 5.16
N SER A 61 -11.94 -25.64 4.60
CA SER A 61 -13.41 -25.51 4.60
C SER A 61 -14.14 -26.60 3.82
N GLY A 62 -13.45 -27.39 2.98
CA GLY A 62 -14.01 -28.60 2.35
C GLY A 62 -15.27 -28.38 1.49
N GLY A 63 -15.57 -27.13 1.10
CA GLY A 63 -16.78 -26.78 0.35
C GLY A 63 -17.99 -26.41 1.20
N ASP A 64 -17.90 -26.40 2.53
CA ASP A 64 -18.94 -25.82 3.39
C ASP A 64 -19.02 -24.30 3.16
N LYS A 65 -20.22 -23.82 2.78
CA LYS A 65 -20.44 -22.43 2.39
C LYS A 65 -20.17 -21.46 3.53
N ALA A 66 -20.58 -21.81 4.75
CA ALA A 66 -20.42 -20.95 5.91
C ALA A 66 -18.93 -20.76 6.25
N GLN A 67 -18.15 -21.84 6.27
CA GLN A 67 -16.71 -21.77 6.55
C GLN A 67 -15.92 -21.11 5.41
N THR A 68 -16.32 -21.34 4.16
CA THR A 68 -15.72 -20.68 2.98
C THR A 68 -15.95 -19.18 3.02
N GLU A 69 -17.17 -18.73 3.35
CA GLU A 69 -17.52 -17.32 3.43
C GLU A 69 -16.79 -16.63 4.58
N ALA A 70 -16.74 -17.25 5.75
CA ALA A 70 -16.00 -16.71 6.89
C ALA A 70 -14.50 -16.59 6.61
N ALA A 71 -13.89 -17.58 5.95
CA ALA A 71 -12.49 -17.52 5.54
C ALA A 71 -12.25 -16.40 4.52
N ARG A 72 -13.14 -16.24 3.53
CA ARG A 72 -13.08 -15.14 2.56
C ARG A 72 -13.23 -13.78 3.22
N ASN A 73 -14.15 -13.63 4.17
CA ASN A 73 -14.34 -12.38 4.90
C ASN A 73 -13.11 -12.03 5.73
N GLN A 74 -12.48 -13.02 6.37
CA GLN A 74 -11.24 -12.82 7.13
C GLN A 74 -10.08 -12.39 6.21
N ILE A 75 -9.89 -13.05 5.06
CA ILE A 75 -8.88 -12.66 4.06
C ILE A 75 -9.14 -11.25 3.54
N THR A 76 -10.40 -10.93 3.22
CA THR A 76 -10.80 -9.62 2.69
C THR A 76 -10.55 -8.53 3.72
N ALA A 77 -10.95 -8.74 4.98
CA ALA A 77 -10.71 -7.79 6.06
C ALA A 77 -9.22 -7.56 6.30
N ALA A 78 -8.40 -8.61 6.22
CA ALA A 78 -6.95 -8.50 6.35
C ALA A 78 -6.32 -7.72 5.19
N LEU A 79 -6.74 -7.98 3.96
CA LEU A 79 -6.28 -7.22 2.78
C LEU A 79 -6.68 -5.75 2.90
N VAL A 80 -7.94 -5.46 3.22
CA VAL A 80 -8.43 -4.08 3.41
C VAL A 80 -7.64 -3.35 4.50
N GLY A 81 -7.43 -4.00 5.65
CA GLY A 81 -6.61 -3.43 6.72
C GLY A 81 -5.17 -3.14 6.29
N LEU A 82 -4.57 -4.05 5.52
CA LEU A 82 -3.23 -3.84 4.96
C LEU A 82 -3.20 -2.64 3.99
N VAL A 83 -4.21 -2.48 3.14
CA VAL A 83 -4.33 -1.30 2.25
C VAL A 83 -4.39 -0.01 3.07
N ILE A 84 -5.19 0.03 4.13
CA ILE A 84 -5.33 1.20 5.00
C ILE A 84 -3.98 1.55 5.65
N VAL A 85 -3.25 0.54 6.13
CA VAL A 85 -1.94 0.72 6.73
C VAL A 85 -0.93 1.28 5.73
N PHE A 86 -0.88 0.76 4.51
CA PHE A 86 -0.03 1.29 3.45
C PHE A 86 -0.43 2.70 3.02
N ALA A 87 -1.72 2.99 2.92
CA ALA A 87 -2.22 4.33 2.61
C ALA A 87 -1.85 5.33 3.71
N ALA A 88 -1.99 4.96 4.99
CA ALA A 88 -1.57 5.77 6.12
C ALA A 88 -0.05 6.03 6.11
N TRP A 89 0.76 5.01 5.82
CA TRP A 89 2.20 5.18 5.68
C TRP A 89 2.56 6.11 4.52
N ALA A 90 1.93 5.94 3.36
CA ALA A 90 2.13 6.79 2.19
C ALA A 90 1.77 8.25 2.48
N ILE A 91 0.73 8.49 3.29
CA ILE A 91 0.36 9.83 3.74
C ILE A 91 1.48 10.43 4.60
N LEU A 92 1.99 9.67 5.57
CA LEU A 92 3.03 10.14 6.48
C LEU A 92 4.35 10.43 5.77
N VAL A 93 4.71 9.65 4.75
CA VAL A 93 5.90 9.91 3.94
C VAL A 93 5.76 11.18 3.09
N SER A 94 4.53 11.60 2.81
CA SER A 94 4.23 12.80 2.03
C SER A 94 4.26 14.08 2.87
N MET A 95 4.32 13.97 4.21
CA MET A 95 4.37 15.11 5.11
C MET A 95 5.83 15.44 5.45
N ASP A 96 6.41 16.42 4.76
CA ASP A 96 7.68 17.01 5.17
C ASP A 96 7.40 17.85 6.45
N THR A 97 7.97 17.44 7.59
CA THR A 97 7.56 17.87 8.95
C THR A 97 7.92 19.32 9.31
N SER A 98 8.19 20.16 8.31
CA SER A 98 8.74 21.51 8.49
C SER A 98 7.79 22.64 8.07
N ASP A 99 6.67 22.35 7.40
CA ASP A 99 5.81 23.38 6.83
C ASP A 99 4.33 23.03 6.95
N VAL A 100 3.48 24.06 6.99
CA VAL A 100 2.01 23.91 6.98
C VAL A 100 1.59 23.04 5.80
N ALA A 101 0.59 22.15 5.98
CA ALA A 101 0.12 21.25 4.92
C ALA A 101 -0.17 22.04 3.64
N LYS A 102 0.68 21.84 2.62
CA LYS A 102 0.56 22.53 1.33
C LYS A 102 -0.40 21.73 0.46
N LEU A 103 -1.07 22.42 -0.46
CA LEU A 103 -1.92 21.74 -1.45
C LEU A 103 -1.12 20.74 -2.33
N SER A 104 0.21 20.88 -2.40
CA SER A 104 1.12 19.91 -3.02
C SER A 104 1.21 18.58 -2.27
N ASP A 105 0.99 18.58 -0.96
CA ASP A 105 1.01 17.35 -0.16
C ASP A 105 -0.22 16.48 -0.48
N LEU A 106 -1.36 17.13 -0.78
CA LEU A 106 -2.55 16.44 -1.29
C LEU A 106 -2.26 15.76 -2.64
N GLU A 107 -1.45 16.37 -3.51
CA GLU A 107 -1.07 15.77 -4.79
C GLU A 107 -0.29 14.47 -4.59
N THR A 108 0.69 14.51 -3.68
CA THR A 108 1.55 13.36 -3.37
C THR A 108 0.75 12.23 -2.71
N VAL A 109 -0.08 12.57 -1.72
CA VAL A 109 -0.98 11.60 -1.06
C VAL A 109 -1.90 10.93 -2.06
N PHE A 110 -2.56 11.72 -2.91
CA PHE A 110 -3.51 11.20 -3.88
C PHE A 110 -2.81 10.31 -4.93
N GLY A 111 -1.63 10.71 -5.40
CA GLY A 111 -0.80 9.90 -6.29
C GLY A 111 -0.42 8.55 -5.69
N ASN A 112 0.11 8.55 -4.46
CA ASN A 112 0.49 7.32 -3.78
C ASN A 112 -0.70 6.39 -3.53
N VAL A 113 -1.87 6.94 -3.14
CA VAL A 113 -3.08 6.15 -2.92
C VAL A 113 -3.56 5.51 -4.23
N ILE A 114 -3.60 6.26 -5.34
CA ILE A 114 -3.96 5.72 -6.64
C ILE A 114 -2.99 4.62 -7.06
N GLU A 115 -1.69 4.83 -6.91
CA GLU A 115 -0.67 3.84 -7.30
C GLU A 115 -0.84 2.52 -6.53
N VAL A 116 -1.04 2.60 -5.21
CA VAL A 116 -1.30 1.41 -4.37
C VAL A 116 -2.61 0.73 -4.79
N VAL A 117 -3.69 1.49 -5.00
CA VAL A 117 -4.99 0.91 -5.41
C VAL A 117 -4.90 0.25 -6.79
N LEU A 118 -4.21 0.87 -7.76
CA LEU A 118 -4.02 0.31 -9.10
C LEU A 118 -3.14 -0.94 -9.06
N ALA A 119 -2.07 -0.96 -8.27
CA ALA A 119 -1.23 -2.13 -8.09
C ALA A 119 -2.03 -3.30 -7.50
N LEU A 120 -2.82 -3.04 -6.45
CA LEU A 120 -3.68 -4.05 -5.84
C LEU A 120 -4.79 -4.52 -6.78
N ALA A 121 -5.40 -3.62 -7.54
CA ALA A 121 -6.39 -3.97 -8.55
C ALA A 121 -5.80 -4.91 -9.60
N GLY A 122 -4.58 -4.63 -10.09
CA GLY A 122 -3.85 -5.50 -11.02
C GLY A 122 -3.64 -6.91 -10.46
N ILE A 123 -3.18 -7.01 -9.20
CA ILE A 123 -2.97 -8.30 -8.52
C ILE A 123 -4.29 -9.06 -8.37
N VAL A 124 -5.36 -8.40 -7.92
CA VAL A 124 -6.69 -9.02 -7.73
C VAL A 124 -7.24 -9.51 -9.06
N LEU A 125 -7.19 -8.70 -10.12
CA LEU A 125 -7.66 -9.08 -11.45
C LEU A 125 -6.86 -10.26 -12.02
N PHE A 126 -5.55 -10.28 -11.81
CA PHE A 126 -4.70 -11.40 -12.21
C PHE A 126 -5.06 -12.70 -11.48
N ILE A 127 -5.24 -12.65 -10.15
CA ILE A 127 -5.67 -13.82 -9.35
C ILE A 127 -7.06 -14.30 -9.79
N MET A 128 -8.00 -13.38 -10.08
CA MET A 128 -9.32 -13.75 -10.60
C MET A 128 -9.23 -14.41 -11.97
N LEU A 129 -8.34 -13.93 -12.85
CA LEU A 129 -8.10 -14.55 -14.15
C LEU A 129 -7.58 -15.99 -14.00
N LEU A 130 -6.56 -16.19 -13.14
CA LEU A 130 -5.97 -17.52 -12.90
C LEU A 130 -6.99 -18.48 -12.26
N SER A 131 -7.70 -18.04 -11.22
CA SER A 131 -8.69 -18.87 -10.53
C SER A 131 -9.90 -19.19 -11.40
N GLY A 132 -10.37 -18.25 -12.22
CA GLY A 132 -11.42 -18.48 -13.21
C GLY A 132 -10.97 -19.45 -14.30
N GLY A 133 -9.76 -19.27 -14.84
CA GLY A 133 -9.20 -20.15 -15.87
C GLY A 133 -8.97 -21.58 -15.38
N PHE A 134 -8.37 -21.74 -14.19
CA PHE A 134 -8.17 -23.06 -13.58
C PHE A 134 -9.52 -23.76 -13.35
N LYS A 135 -10.50 -23.07 -12.76
CA LYS A 135 -11.84 -23.61 -12.53
C LYS A 135 -12.55 -24.00 -13.83
N TYR A 136 -12.35 -23.24 -14.92
CA TYR A 136 -12.93 -23.56 -16.23
C TYR A 136 -12.39 -24.89 -16.78
N ILE A 137 -11.08 -25.10 -16.67
CA ILE A 137 -10.41 -26.32 -17.15
C ILE A 137 -10.79 -27.52 -16.27
N THR A 138 -10.83 -27.37 -14.95
CA THR A 138 -11.10 -28.48 -14.02
C THR A 138 -12.59 -28.80 -13.86
N ALA A 139 -13.51 -27.98 -14.38
CA ALA A 139 -14.95 -28.19 -14.22
C ALA A 139 -15.47 -29.45 -14.92
N GLY A 140 -14.72 -30.05 -15.85
CA GLY A 140 -15.02 -31.38 -16.42
C GLY A 140 -16.39 -31.51 -17.08
N GLY A 141 -17.03 -30.40 -17.46
CA GLY A 141 -18.38 -30.36 -18.02
C GLY A 141 -19.52 -30.15 -17.02
N ASP A 142 -19.25 -30.02 -15.71
CA ASP A 142 -20.28 -29.62 -14.74
C ASP A 142 -20.81 -28.20 -15.05
N PRO A 143 -22.12 -28.04 -15.33
CA PRO A 143 -22.69 -26.77 -15.76
C PRO A 143 -22.45 -25.63 -14.75
N LYS A 144 -22.52 -25.92 -13.44
CA LYS A 144 -22.36 -24.91 -12.38
C LYS A 144 -20.91 -24.47 -12.25
N GLY A 145 -19.96 -25.40 -12.35
CA GLY A 145 -18.53 -25.13 -12.35
C GLY A 145 -18.12 -24.24 -13.52
N VAL A 146 -18.59 -24.60 -14.72
CA VAL A 146 -18.33 -23.85 -15.97
C VAL A 146 -18.95 -22.45 -15.93
N GLU A 147 -20.21 -22.32 -15.50
CA GLU A 147 -20.89 -21.03 -15.43
C GLU A 147 -20.22 -20.09 -14.42
N GLY A 148 -19.88 -20.61 -13.23
CA GLY A 148 -19.15 -19.85 -12.23
C GLY A 148 -17.76 -19.41 -12.73
N ALA A 149 -17.04 -20.27 -13.44
CA ALA A 149 -15.73 -19.94 -14.02
C ALA A 149 -15.83 -18.86 -15.11
N LYS A 150 -16.82 -18.98 -16.00
CA LYS A 150 -17.11 -17.96 -17.03
C LYS A 150 -17.40 -16.60 -16.38
N LYS A 151 -18.22 -16.57 -15.32
CA LYS A 151 -18.55 -15.34 -14.61
C LYS A 151 -17.31 -14.67 -14.00
N THR A 152 -16.45 -15.44 -13.33
CA THR A 152 -15.18 -14.92 -12.78
C THR A 152 -14.28 -14.37 -13.88
N LEU A 153 -14.13 -15.08 -15.00
CA LEU A 153 -13.35 -14.62 -16.15
C LEU A 153 -13.92 -13.33 -16.73
N THR A 154 -15.24 -13.25 -16.90
CA THR A 154 -15.91 -12.04 -17.38
C THR A 154 -15.66 -10.85 -16.46
N TYR A 155 -15.68 -11.03 -15.14
CA TYR A 155 -15.38 -9.95 -14.20
C TYR A 155 -13.90 -9.54 -14.23
N ALA A 156 -12.98 -10.49 -14.31
CA ALA A 156 -11.56 -10.19 -14.42
C ALA A 156 -11.25 -9.42 -15.72
N ILE A 157 -11.76 -9.89 -16.85
CA ILE A 157 -11.58 -9.25 -18.15
C ILE A 157 -12.30 -7.91 -18.18
N GLY A 158 -13.54 -7.84 -17.69
CA GLY A 158 -14.30 -6.60 -17.62
C GLY A 158 -13.61 -5.54 -16.78
N GLY A 159 -13.02 -5.92 -15.64
CA GLY A 159 -12.23 -5.02 -14.80
C GLY A 159 -10.97 -4.51 -15.51
N MET A 160 -10.22 -5.39 -16.19
CA MET A 160 -9.05 -4.98 -16.97
C MET A 160 -9.42 -4.04 -18.12
N VAL A 161 -10.49 -4.35 -18.85
CA VAL A 161 -11.01 -3.50 -19.93
C VAL A 161 -11.47 -2.16 -19.38
N LEU A 162 -12.14 -2.13 -18.23
CA LEU A 162 -12.57 -0.89 -17.59
C LEU A 162 -11.39 -0.01 -17.20
N LEU A 163 -10.34 -0.58 -16.61
CA LEU A 163 -9.10 0.15 -16.27
C LEU A 163 -8.40 0.67 -17.53
N ALA A 164 -8.29 -0.15 -18.58
CA ALA A 164 -7.70 0.24 -19.85
C ALA A 164 -8.53 1.35 -20.53
N MET A 165 -9.86 1.28 -20.47
CA MET A 165 -10.77 2.30 -20.98
C MET A 165 -10.65 3.61 -20.21
N ALA A 166 -10.59 3.56 -18.88
CA ALA A 166 -10.36 4.74 -18.06
C ALA A 166 -9.03 5.41 -18.45
N PHE A 167 -7.95 4.63 -18.59
CA PHE A 167 -6.65 5.16 -19.04
C PHE A 167 -6.70 5.76 -20.45
N LEU A 168 -7.41 5.12 -21.38
CA LEU A 168 -7.58 5.63 -22.75
C LEU A 168 -8.34 6.95 -22.79
N ILE A 169 -9.39 7.11 -21.97
CA ILE A 169 -10.13 8.37 -21.85
C ILE A 169 -9.22 9.47 -21.29
N LEU A 170 -8.43 9.18 -20.25
CA LEU A 170 -7.47 10.14 -19.70
C LEU A 170 -6.43 10.56 -20.74
N ARG A 171 -5.90 9.59 -21.50
CA ARG A 171 -4.93 9.88 -22.57
C ARG A 171 -5.54 10.70 -23.71
N PHE A 172 -6.80 10.46 -24.06
CA PHE A 172 -7.51 11.26 -25.05
C PHE A 172 -7.69 12.71 -24.59
N ILE A 173 -8.06 12.92 -23.32
CA ILE A 173 -8.16 14.26 -22.72
C ILE A 173 -6.81 14.95 -22.74
N GLN A 174 -5.72 14.24 -22.42
CA GLN A 174 -4.36 14.79 -22.47
C GLN A 174 -3.97 15.24 -23.88
N GLU A 175 -4.28 14.44 -24.91
CA GLU A 175 -3.98 14.79 -26.30
C GLU A 175 -4.75 16.03 -26.76
N PHE A 176 -6.01 16.16 -26.33
CA PHE A 176 -6.86 17.28 -26.73
C PHE A 176 -6.56 18.57 -25.97
N THR A 177 -6.25 18.47 -24.68
CA THR A 177 -6.01 19.63 -23.82
C THR A 177 -4.53 20.02 -23.73
N GLY A 178 -3.62 19.13 -24.10
CA GLY A 178 -2.18 19.29 -23.90
C GLY A 178 -1.73 19.18 -22.45
N VAL A 179 -2.64 18.86 -21.51
CA VAL A 179 -2.36 18.78 -20.07
C VAL A 179 -2.28 17.32 -19.63
N ASP A 180 -1.22 16.95 -18.91
CA ASP A 180 -1.06 15.60 -18.33
C ASP A 180 -2.05 15.41 -17.17
N VAL A 181 -3.20 14.80 -17.48
CA VAL A 181 -4.24 14.46 -16.50
C VAL A 181 -3.99 13.12 -15.79
N THR A 182 -2.92 12.40 -16.14
CA THR A 182 -2.55 11.14 -15.47
C THR A 182 -1.82 11.38 -14.17
N LYS A 183 -1.23 12.57 -14.02
CA LYS A 183 -0.58 13.03 -12.79
C LYS A 183 -1.45 14.14 -12.21
N PHE A 184 -2.03 13.87 -11.06
CA PHE A 184 -2.76 14.90 -10.34
C PHE A 184 -1.75 15.96 -9.85
N ARG A 185 -1.67 17.09 -10.55
CA ARG A 185 -0.83 18.24 -10.23
C ARG A 185 -1.66 19.51 -10.26
N ILE A 186 -1.70 20.24 -9.15
CA ILE A 186 -2.42 21.51 -8.98
C ILE A 186 -1.46 22.67 -9.23
N PHE A 187 -0.18 22.53 -8.86
CA PHE A 187 0.86 23.52 -9.16
C PHE A 187 1.67 23.13 -10.40
N GLN A 188 1.43 23.85 -11.49
CA GLN A 188 2.33 23.86 -12.65
C GLN A 188 3.59 24.62 -12.23
N GLU A 189 4.64 23.93 -11.79
CA GLU A 189 5.95 24.54 -11.62
C GLU A 189 6.43 24.98 -13.00
N ASN A 190 6.57 26.29 -13.18
CA ASN A 190 6.93 26.94 -14.44
C ASN A 190 8.44 26.87 -14.68
#